data_AF-A0A1L9SPI3-F1
#
_entry.id   AF-A0A1L9SPI3-F1
#
_cell.length_a   1.000
_cell.length_b   1.000
_cell.length_c   1.000
_cell.angle_alpha   90.00
_cell.angle_beta   90.00
_cell.angle_gamma   90.00
#
_symmetry.space_group_name_H-M   'P 1'
#
loop_
_entity.id
_entity.type
_entity.pdbx_description
1 polymer ?
#
loop_
_entity_poly.entity_id
_entity_poly.type
_entity_poly.pdbx_seq_one_letter_code
_entity_poly.pdbx_strand_id
1 'polypeptide(L)'
;LIVAHIIIHVPEHDKTVYHRTTSRLDQIMKPHLLDRGFDFEYHVSETDRRLWRINSLVPPPYKSVEEQVWVKENQAVPYEGAV
;
A
#
# COMPACT_ATOMS: atom_id res chain seq x y z
N LEU A 1 -7.01 14.04 -3.30
CA LEU A 1 -6.73 12.63 -3.72
C LEU A 1 -7.18 11.69 -2.61
N ILE A 2 -7.70 10.51 -2.96
CA ILE A 2 -8.06 9.46 -2.01
C ILE A 2 -7.04 8.34 -2.16
N VAL A 3 -6.39 7.96 -1.06
CA VAL A 3 -5.42 6.87 -1.05
C VAL A 3 -5.96 5.77 -0.13
N ALA A 4 -6.03 4.55 -0.64
CA ALA A 4 -6.37 3.37 0.14
C ALA A 4 -5.14 2.48 0.31
N HIS A 5 -4.77 2.19 1.55
CA HIS A 5 -3.71 1.25 1.91
C HIS A 5 -4.32 -0.04 2.47
N ILE A 6 -3.87 -1.18 1.97
CA ILE A 6 -4.51 -2.48 2.24
C ILE A 6 -3.53 -3.52 2.82
N ILE A 7 -2.23 -3.38 2.56
CA ILE A 7 -1.26 -4.46 2.80
C ILE A 7 -1.08 -4.75 4.30
N ILE A 8 -0.87 -3.72 5.11
CA ILE A 8 -0.70 -3.83 6.56
C ILE A 8 -1.38 -2.65 7.25
N HIS A 9 -1.83 -2.83 8.49
CA HIS A 9 -2.23 -1.69 9.31
C HIS A 9 -1.01 -1.17 10.06
N VAL A 10 -0.81 0.14 10.03
CA VAL A 10 0.23 0.79 10.84
C VAL A 10 -0.24 0.78 12.31
N PRO A 11 0.56 0.28 13.26
CA PRO A 11 0.20 0.34 14.68
C PRO A 11 -0.04 1.79 15.12
N GLU A 12 -1.18 2.05 15.77
CA GLU A 12 -1.65 3.41 16.11
C GLU A 12 -0.63 4.26 16.88
N HIS A 13 0.25 3.62 17.65
CA HIS A 13 1.22 4.31 18.49
C HIS A 13 2.52 4.70 17.76
N ASP A 14 2.74 4.24 16.53
CA ASP A 14 3.97 4.55 15.77
C ASP A 14 3.77 5.76 14.83
N LYS A 15 3.80 6.96 15.43
CA LYS A 15 3.72 8.23 14.70
C LYS A 15 4.85 8.42 13.68
N THR A 16 5.97 7.73 13.85
CA THR A 16 7.11 7.86 12.93
C THR A 16 6.82 7.23 11.57
N VAL A 17 6.04 6.15 11.55
CA VAL A 17 5.61 5.47 10.32
C VAL A 17 4.63 6.34 9.54
N TYR A 18 3.66 6.97 10.22
CA TYR A 18 2.72 7.88 9.56
C TYR A 18 3.44 9.06 8.88
N HIS A 19 4.30 9.76 9.62
CA HIS A 19 5.06 10.89 9.07
C HIS A 19 5.95 10.46 7.90
N ARG A 20 6.66 9.32 8.03
CA ARG A 20 7.51 8.81 6.95
C ARG A 20 6.70 8.48 5.70
N THR A 21 5.48 7.98 5.86
CA THR A 21 4.59 7.63 4.74
C THR A 21 4.09 8.88 4.02
N THR A 22 3.55 9.86 4.75
CA THR A 22 3.05 11.11 4.16
C THR A 22 4.17 11.91 3.51
N SER A 23 5.35 12.01 4.15
CA SER A 23 6.52 12.68 3.55
C SER A 23 6.94 12.08 2.20
N ARG A 24 6.85 10.76 2.03
CA ARG A 24 7.16 10.10 0.76
C ARG A 24 6.08 10.37 -0.29
N LEU A 25 4.81 10.36 0.10
CA LEU A 25 3.71 10.71 -0.79
C LEU A 25 3.86 12.16 -1.27
N ASP A 26 4.19 13.09 -0.38
CA ASP A 26 4.42 14.49 -0.72
C ASP A 26 5.54 14.65 -1.76
N GLN A 27 6.66 13.93 -1.60
CA GLN A 27 7.77 13.94 -2.55
C GLN A 27 7.36 13.44 -3.94
N ILE A 28 6.48 12.45 -4.02
CA ILE A 28 5.96 11.92 -5.29
C ILE A 28 4.99 12.90 -5.93
N MET A 29 4.08 13.50 -5.16
CA MET A 29 3.03 14.38 -5.68
C MET A 29 3.53 15.77 -6.07
N LYS A 30 4.46 16.34 -5.30
CA LYS A 30 4.99 17.69 -5.47
C LYS A 30 5.37 18.04 -6.92
N PRO A 31 6.19 17.25 -7.66
CA PRO A 31 6.57 17.57 -9.04
C PRO A 31 5.40 17.53 -10.04
N HIS A 32 4.30 16.87 -9.68
CA HIS A 32 3.13 16.71 -10.54
C HIS A 32 2.00 17.69 -10.20
N LEU A 33 1.98 18.27 -9.00
CA LEU A 33 0.90 19.13 -8.49
C LEU A 33 1.42 20.51 -8.07
N LEU A 34 2.10 20.60 -6.91
CA LEU A 34 2.55 21.89 -6.35
C LEU A 34 3.51 22.63 -7.27
N ASP A 35 4.50 21.93 -7.84
CA ASP A 35 5.49 22.55 -8.73
C ASP A 35 4.88 23.04 -10.05
N ARG A 36 3.62 22.66 -10.32
CA ARG A 36 2.83 23.11 -11.45
C ARG A 36 1.78 24.17 -11.08
N GLY A 37 1.79 24.65 -9.84
CA GLY A 37 0.91 25.71 -9.34
C GLY A 37 -0.47 25.23 -8.88
N PHE A 38 -0.68 23.93 -8.68
CA PHE A 38 -1.93 23.41 -8.11
C PHE A 38 -1.82 23.27 -6.59
N ASP A 39 -2.81 23.78 -5.88
CA ASP A 39 -3.06 23.36 -4.50
C ASP A 39 -3.63 21.95 -4.49
N PHE A 40 -3.25 21.14 -3.49
CA PHE A 40 -3.79 19.79 -3.37
C PHE A 40 -3.92 19.33 -1.91
N GLU A 41 -4.89 18.46 -1.70
CA GLU A 41 -5.16 17.78 -0.44
C GLU A 41 -5.25 16.27 -0.68
N TYR A 42 -4.84 15.47 0.31
CA TYR A 42 -5.07 14.02 0.31
C TYR A 42 -5.27 13.49 1.73
N HIS A 43 -5.90 12.31 1.81
CA HIS A 43 -5.87 11.49 3.00
C HIS A 43 -5.57 10.03 2.62
N VAL A 44 -5.08 9.27 3.60
CA VAL A 44 -4.86 7.84 3.49
C VAL A 44 -5.84 7.12 4.40
N SER A 45 -6.57 6.16 3.85
CA SER A 45 -7.43 5.24 4.60
C SER A 45 -6.80 3.86 4.61
N GLU A 46 -6.91 3.15 5.73
CA GLU A 46 -6.54 1.74 5.83
C GLU A 46 -7.81 0.89 5.74
N THR A 47 -7.79 -0.17 4.92
CA THR A 47 -8.96 -1.04 4.70
C THR A 47 -8.68 -2.47 5.16
N ASP A 48 -9.72 -3.22 5.53
CA ASP A 48 -9.58 -4.60 5.99
C ASP A 48 -8.99 -5.52 4.91
N ARG A 49 -7.76 -5.99 5.15
CA ARG A 49 -7.01 -6.88 4.27
C ARG A 49 -7.77 -8.17 3.93
N ARG A 50 -8.62 -8.67 4.83
CA ARG A 50 -9.37 -9.94 4.62
C ARG A 50 -10.38 -9.84 3.48
N LEU A 51 -10.80 -8.61 3.15
CA LEU A 51 -11.72 -8.30 2.05
C LEU A 51 -11.02 -8.01 0.73
N TRP A 52 -9.69 -8.19 0.67
CA TRP A 52 -8.91 -7.97 -0.53
C TRP A 52 -8.55 -9.29 -1.22
N ARG A 53 -8.68 -9.29 -2.54
CA ARG A 53 -8.31 -10.39 -3.44
C ARG A 53 -7.64 -9.83 -4.69
N ILE A 54 -6.67 -10.56 -5.24
CA ILE A 54 -6.10 -10.31 -6.58
C ILE A 54 -6.26 -11.58 -7.40
N ASN A 55 -6.94 -11.50 -8.55
CA ASN A 55 -7.27 -12.67 -9.39
C ASN A 55 -7.92 -13.81 -8.58
N SER A 56 -8.82 -13.46 -7.66
CA SER A 56 -9.48 -14.36 -6.71
C SER A 56 -8.57 -15.05 -5.69
N LEU A 57 -7.27 -14.69 -5.62
CA LEU A 57 -6.34 -15.19 -4.62
C LEU A 57 -6.26 -14.24 -3.41
N VAL A 58 -6.12 -14.82 -2.22
CA VAL A 58 -5.69 -14.09 -1.02
C VAL A 58 -4.23 -13.65 -1.23
N PRO A 59 -3.90 -12.34 -1.17
CA PRO A 59 -2.50 -11.95 -1.30
C PRO A 59 -1.67 -12.47 -0.12
N PRO A 60 -0.41 -12.89 -0.35
CA PRO A 60 0.44 -13.52 0.65
C PRO A 60 0.76 -12.58 1.82
N PRO A 61 0.98 -13.10 3.04
CA PRO A 61 1.30 -12.29 4.21
C PRO A 61 2.50 -11.37 3.96
N TYR A 62 2.49 -10.21 4.61
CA TYR A 62 3.57 -9.23 4.47
C TYR A 62 4.92 -9.85 4.89
N LYS A 63 5.93 -9.71 4.02
CA LYS A 63 7.28 -10.26 4.14
C LYS A 63 7.36 -11.79 4.14
N SER A 64 6.33 -12.50 3.68
CA SER A 64 6.39 -13.97 3.53
C SER A 64 7.27 -14.38 2.35
N VAL A 65 7.58 -15.68 2.27
CA VAL A 65 8.32 -16.25 1.13
C VAL A 65 7.50 -16.15 -0.15
N GLU A 66 6.19 -16.35 -0.04
CA GLU A 66 5.24 -16.30 -1.15
C GLU A 66 5.09 -14.86 -1.70
N GLU A 67 5.16 -13.84 -0.84
CA GLU A 67 5.22 -12.44 -1.28
C GLU A 67 6.47 -12.18 -2.13
N GLN A 68 7.62 -12.72 -1.73
CA GLN A 68 8.86 -12.58 -2.52
C GLN A 68 8.75 -13.27 -3.88
N VAL A 69 8.05 -14.41 -3.97
CA VAL A 69 7.73 -15.06 -5.25
C VAL A 69 6.85 -14.15 -6.11
N TRP A 70 5.77 -13.59 -5.55
CA TRP A 70 4.88 -12.66 -6.27
C TRP A 70 5.64 -11.43 -6.80
N VAL A 71 6.54 -10.86 -5.99
CA VAL A 71 7.39 -9.73 -6.39
C VAL A 71 8.34 -10.13 -7.52
N LYS A 72 9.00 -11.29 -7.41
CA LYS A 72 9.95 -11.78 -8.43
C LYS A 72 9.26 -12.02 -9.77
N GLU A 73 8.11 -12.68 -9.76
CA GLU A 73 7.35 -13.00 -10.96
C GLU A 73 6.51 -11.81 -11.46
N ASN A 74 6.36 -10.77 -10.63
CA ASN A 74 5.50 -9.61 -10.85
C ASN A 74 4.05 -10.01 -11.21
N GLN A 75 3.56 -11.09 -10.60
CA GLN A 75 2.25 -11.69 -10.89
C GLN A 75 1.66 -12.34 -9.63
N ALA A 76 0.32 -12.36 -9.57
CA ALA A 76 -0.42 -13.10 -8.55
C ALA A 76 -0.44 -14.60 -8.90
N VAL A 77 0.49 -15.37 -8.31
CA VAL A 77 0.62 -16.81 -8.53
C VAL A 77 -0.01 -17.62 -7.37
N PRO A 78 -0.66 -18.77 -7.62
CA PRO A 78 -1.21 -19.61 -6.55
C PRO A 78 -0.14 -20.08 -5.56
N TYR A 79 -0.52 -20.17 -4.27
CA TYR A 79 0.31 -20.72 -3.19
C TYR A 79 -0.59 -21.40 -2.13
N GLU A 80 0.02 -22.15 -1.21
CA GLU A 80 -0.71 -22.80 -0.12
C GLU A 80 -1.29 -21.75 0.84
N GLY A 81 -2.62 -21.68 0.94
CA GLY A 81 -3.33 -20.66 1.72
C GLY A 81 -3.86 -19.47 0.90
N ALA A 82 -3.74 -19.50 -0.42
CA ALA A 82 -4.26 -18.46 -1.31
C ALA A 82 -5.80 -18.46 -1.51
N VAL A 83 -6.55 -19.24 -0.72
CA VAL A 83 -8.02 -19.44 -0.83
C VAL A 83 -8.79 -18.66 0.23
#